data_AF-A0A923IC16-F1
#
_entry.id   AF-A0A923IC16-F1
#
_cell.length_a   1.000
_cell.length_b   1.000
_cell.length_c   1.000
_cell.angle_alpha   90.00
_cell.angle_beta   90.00
_cell.angle_gamma   90.00
#
_symmetry.space_group_name_H-M   'P 1'
#
loop_
_entity.id
_entity.type
_entity.pdbx_description
1 polymer ?
#
loop_
_entity_poly.entity_id
_entity_poly.type
_entity_poly.pdbx_seq_one_letter_code
_entity_poly.pdbx_strand_id
1 'polypeptide(L)'
;MTTHTTAGPDGAADRESPVPVLLQVYARERELYVEILRLSREQTAMIRRGESLAAVRRVLTAKRDRLDEVARLERLLAAPRRSWQDRRRRGGQPAAADLQRLLQELGGLIEEILLVEAENDRLFLELAHGAA
;
A
#
# COMPACT_ATOMS: atom_id res chain seq x y z
N MET A 1 -7.07 -60.90 14.10
CA MET A 1 -8.07 -59.82 13.90
C MET A 1 -7.36 -58.65 13.27
N THR A 2 -7.58 -58.47 11.97
CA THR A 2 -7.13 -57.33 11.17
C THR A 2 -8.12 -56.19 11.36
N THR A 3 -7.67 -55.06 11.92
CA THR A 3 -8.41 -53.80 11.81
C THR A 3 -7.61 -52.82 10.98
N HIS A 4 -8.24 -52.48 9.86
CA HIS A 4 -7.78 -51.63 8.79
C HIS A 4 -7.37 -50.23 9.25
N THR A 5 -6.27 -49.79 8.65
CA THR A 5 -5.97 -48.42 8.24
C THR A 5 -7.22 -47.68 7.72
N THR A 6 -7.52 -46.54 8.34
CA THR A 6 -8.11 -45.38 7.65
C THR A 6 -7.20 -44.19 7.93
N ALA A 7 -6.15 -44.08 7.12
CA ALA A 7 -5.45 -42.83 6.91
C ALA A 7 -6.46 -41.87 6.26
N GLY A 8 -6.90 -40.87 7.02
CA GLY A 8 -7.70 -39.78 6.47
C GLY A 8 -6.90 -39.05 5.38
N PRO A 9 -7.52 -38.70 4.24
CA PRO A 9 -6.85 -37.98 3.17
C PRO A 9 -6.82 -36.49 3.53
N ASP A 10 -6.00 -36.11 4.51
CA ASP A 10 -5.87 -34.70 4.95
C ASP A 10 -4.41 -34.19 4.88
N GLY A 11 -3.60 -34.87 4.07
CA GLY A 11 -2.14 -34.69 4.02
C GLY A 11 -1.59 -34.14 2.71
N ALA A 12 -2.37 -33.40 1.91
CA ALA A 12 -1.91 -32.98 0.58
C ALA A 12 -2.31 -31.55 0.13
N ALA A 13 -2.64 -30.66 1.07
CA ALA A 13 -2.44 -29.24 0.81
C ALA A 13 -1.12 -28.89 1.49
N ASP A 14 0.01 -29.17 0.83
CA ASP A 14 1.29 -28.62 1.29
C ASP A 14 1.21 -27.11 1.09
N ARG A 15 1.22 -26.44 2.24
CA ARG A 15 0.57 -25.15 2.46
C ARG A 15 1.58 -24.06 2.14
N GLU A 16 1.79 -23.76 0.87
CA GLU A 16 2.68 -22.66 0.48
C GLU A 16 2.41 -21.43 1.37
N SER A 17 3.49 -20.89 1.91
CA SER A 17 3.42 -19.73 2.79
C SER A 17 2.83 -18.57 2.01
N PRO A 18 1.86 -17.81 2.54
CA PRO A 18 1.36 -16.59 1.87
C PRO A 18 2.39 -15.45 1.90
N VAL A 19 3.49 -15.60 2.66
CA VAL A 19 4.49 -14.54 2.90
C VAL A 19 5.18 -14.05 1.61
N PRO A 20 5.64 -14.89 0.67
CA PRO A 20 6.25 -14.41 -0.57
C PRO A 20 5.30 -13.57 -1.42
N VAL A 21 4.03 -13.97 -1.52
CA VAL A 21 2.99 -13.20 -2.24
C VAL A 21 2.74 -11.86 -1.53
N LEU A 22 2.64 -11.86 -0.20
CA LEU A 22 2.50 -10.63 0.58
C LEU A 22 3.68 -9.69 0.36
N LEU A 23 4.92 -10.18 0.41
CA LEU A 23 6.11 -9.39 0.17
C LEU A 23 6.14 -8.79 -1.23
N GLN A 24 5.81 -9.57 -2.26
CA GLN A 24 5.78 -9.08 -3.64
C GLN A 24 4.75 -7.96 -3.82
N VAL A 25 3.53 -8.16 -3.32
CA VAL A 25 2.46 -7.19 -3.51
C VAL A 25 2.70 -5.93 -2.67
N TYR A 26 3.13 -6.06 -1.42
CA TYR A 26 3.48 -4.89 -0.60
C TYR A 26 4.70 -4.14 -1.13
N ALA A 27 5.65 -4.81 -1.79
CA ALA A 27 6.78 -4.14 -2.43
C ALA A 27 6.29 -3.27 -3.59
N ARG A 28 5.36 -3.79 -4.40
CA ARG A 28 4.71 -3.02 -5.46
C ARG A 28 3.88 -1.86 -4.92
N GLU A 29 3.14 -2.07 -3.83
CA GLU A 29 2.39 -1.01 -3.15
C GLU A 29 3.32 0.10 -2.64
N ARG A 30 4.50 -0.26 -2.10
CA ARG A 30 5.52 0.70 -1.68
C ARG A 30 6.00 1.57 -2.84
N GLU A 31 6.27 0.97 -4.00
CA GLU A 31 6.64 1.72 -5.20
C GLU A 31 5.59 2.75 -5.59
N LEU A 32 4.30 2.37 -5.54
CA LEU A 32 3.20 3.28 -5.84
C LEU A 32 3.11 4.42 -4.83
N TYR A 33 3.29 4.16 -3.53
CA TYR A 33 3.33 5.23 -2.54
C TYR A 33 4.53 6.17 -2.72
N VAL A 34 5.70 5.66 -3.11
CA VAL A 34 6.84 6.51 -3.48
C VAL A 34 6.52 7.39 -4.70
N GLU A 35 5.85 6.84 -5.72
CA GLU A 35 5.38 7.61 -6.88
C GLU A 35 4.39 8.70 -6.47
N ILE A 36 3.42 8.38 -5.60
CA ILE A 36 2.44 9.33 -5.07
C ILE A 36 3.15 10.45 -4.31
N LEU A 37 4.06 10.12 -3.39
CA LEU A 37 4.83 11.12 -2.64
C LEU A 37 5.62 12.06 -3.57
N ARG A 38 6.25 11.51 -4.61
CA ARG A 38 6.95 12.31 -5.63
C ARG A 38 6.00 13.28 -6.32
N LEU A 39 4.83 12.80 -6.75
CA LEU A 39 3.79 13.62 -7.40
C LEU A 39 3.23 14.68 -6.45
N SER A 40 3.05 14.35 -5.17
CA SER A 40 2.60 15.29 -4.13
C SER A 40 3.58 16.44 -3.92
N ARG A 41 4.89 16.16 -3.90
CA ARG A 41 5.94 17.18 -3.82
C ARG A 41 6.04 18.00 -5.11
N GLU A 42 5.85 17.36 -6.26
CA GLU A 42 5.79 18.03 -7.56
C GLU A 42 4.62 19.03 -7.60
N GLN A 43 3.44 18.62 -7.11
CA GLN A 43 2.29 19.51 -6.92
C GLN A 43 2.65 20.71 -6.04
N THR A 44 3.32 20.52 -4.89
CA THR A 44 3.79 21.63 -4.04
C THR A 44 4.64 22.62 -4.82
N ALA A 45 5.62 22.11 -5.58
CA ALA A 45 6.51 22.94 -6.37
C ALA A 45 5.76 23.70 -7.47
N MET A 46 4.77 23.07 -8.11
CA MET A 46 3.93 23.71 -9.13
C MET A 46 3.06 24.82 -8.56
N ILE A 47 2.44 24.60 -7.40
CA ILE A 47 1.64 25.61 -6.70
C ILE A 47 2.51 26.82 -6.36
N ARG A 48 3.70 26.60 -5.80
CA ARG A 48 4.65 27.68 -5.46
C ARG A 48 5.15 28.47 -6.67
N ARG A 49 5.27 27.83 -7.83
CA ARG A 49 5.65 28.48 -9.09
C ARG A 49 4.48 29.19 -9.78
N GLY A 50 3.25 29.08 -9.27
CA GLY A 50 2.06 29.64 -9.92
C GLY A 50 1.74 28.96 -11.25
N GLU A 51 2.03 27.66 -11.38
CA GLU A 51 1.70 26.90 -12.58
C GLU A 51 0.19 26.89 -12.84
N SER A 52 -0.20 26.75 -14.11
CA SER A 52 -1.61 26.71 -14.47
C SER A 52 -2.39 25.58 -13.77
N LEU A 53 -3.66 25.83 -13.49
CA LEU A 53 -4.57 24.81 -12.92
C LEU A 53 -4.64 23.54 -13.80
N ALA A 54 -4.54 23.69 -15.12
CA ALA A 54 -4.49 22.56 -16.05
C ALA A 54 -3.26 21.67 -15.82
N ALA A 55 -2.12 22.26 -15.48
CA ALA A 55 -0.91 21.52 -15.15
C ALA A 55 -1.05 20.78 -13.82
N VAL A 56 -1.57 21.45 -12.78
CA VAL A 56 -1.85 20.84 -11.47
C VAL A 56 -2.85 19.68 -11.62
N ARG A 57 -3.90 19.83 -12.44
CA ARG A 57 -4.89 18.78 -12.71
C ARG A 57 -4.29 17.51 -13.31
N ARG A 58 -3.24 17.62 -14.13
CA ARG A 58 -2.53 16.44 -14.67
C ARG A 58 -1.84 15.64 -13.57
N VAL A 59 -1.20 16.32 -12.62
CA VAL A 59 -0.56 15.66 -11.46
C VAL A 59 -1.61 15.00 -10.57
N LEU A 60 -2.73 15.68 -10.29
CA LEU A 60 -3.84 15.09 -9.53
C LEU A 60 -4.42 13.84 -10.20
N THR A 61 -4.55 13.86 -11.52
CA THR A 61 -4.99 12.68 -12.31
C THR A 61 -3.99 11.53 -12.14
N ALA A 62 -2.70 11.81 -12.30
CA ALA A 62 -1.66 10.79 -12.14
C ALA A 62 -1.65 10.18 -10.73
N LYS A 63 -1.85 10.99 -9.68
CA LYS A 63 -1.96 10.54 -8.28
C LYS A 63 -3.17 9.62 -8.08
N ARG A 64 -4.34 10.02 -8.60
CA ARG A 64 -5.55 9.21 -8.55
C ARG A 64 -5.33 7.85 -9.19
N ASP A 65 -4.72 7.82 -10.37
CA ASP A 65 -4.48 6.56 -11.09
C ASP A 65 -3.57 5.60 -10.28
N ARG A 66 -2.60 6.12 -9.51
CA ARG A 66 -1.79 5.28 -8.58
C ARG A 66 -2.56 4.81 -7.37
N LEU A 67 -3.39 5.66 -6.79
CA LEU A 67 -4.28 5.28 -5.68
C LEU A 67 -5.28 4.20 -6.11
N ASP A 68 -5.78 4.26 -7.34
CA ASP A 68 -6.64 3.22 -7.91
C ASP A 68 -5.88 1.88 -8.08
N GLU A 69 -4.59 1.93 -8.45
CA GLU A 69 -3.73 0.75 -8.49
C GLU A 69 -3.48 0.18 -7.10
N VAL A 70 -3.18 1.01 -6.10
CA VAL A 70 -3.06 0.60 -4.68
C VAL A 70 -4.35 -0.08 -4.22
N ALA A 71 -5.52 0.52 -4.49
CA ALA A 71 -6.81 -0.07 -4.13
C ALA A 71 -7.05 -1.43 -4.81
N ARG A 72 -6.53 -1.65 -6.02
CA ARG A 72 -6.54 -2.96 -6.67
C ARG A 72 -5.64 -3.97 -5.95
N LEU A 73 -4.42 -3.57 -5.56
CA LEU A 73 -3.49 -4.44 -4.84
C LEU A 73 -4.06 -4.85 -3.48
N GLU A 74 -4.65 -3.92 -2.72
CA GLU A 74 -5.28 -4.22 -1.43
C GLU A 74 -6.42 -5.25 -1.54
N ARG A 75 -7.17 -5.22 -2.65
CA ARG A 75 -8.18 -6.27 -2.93
C ARG A 75 -7.54 -7.64 -3.17
N LEU A 76 -6.40 -7.70 -3.87
CA LEU A 76 -5.65 -8.94 -4.09
C LEU A 76 -5.05 -9.47 -2.78
N LEU A 77 -4.66 -8.57 -1.87
CA LEU A 77 -4.08 -8.90 -0.57
C LEU A 77 -5.07 -9.46 0.45
N ALA A 78 -6.38 -9.23 0.27
CA ALA A 78 -7.39 -9.58 1.27
C ALA A 78 -7.36 -11.06 1.69
N ALA A 79 -7.22 -12.00 0.74
CA ALA A 79 -7.17 -13.43 1.04
C ALA A 79 -5.80 -13.89 1.60
N PRO A 80 -4.64 -13.55 0.98
CA PRO A 80 -3.33 -13.87 1.54
C PRO A 80 -3.11 -13.29 2.94
N ARG A 81 -3.55 -12.05 3.19
CA ARG A 81 -3.41 -11.37 4.48
C ARG A 81 -4.19 -12.09 5.58
N ARG A 82 -5.44 -12.49 5.31
CA ARG A 82 -6.24 -13.30 6.25
C ARG A 82 -5.59 -14.65 6.55
N SER A 83 -5.15 -15.36 5.50
CA SER A 83 -4.46 -16.65 5.65
C SER A 83 -3.21 -16.54 6.53
N TRP A 84 -2.39 -15.52 6.30
CA TRP A 84 -1.19 -15.25 7.10
C TRP A 84 -1.53 -14.94 8.56
N GLN A 85 -2.50 -14.05 8.80
CA GLN A 85 -2.94 -13.69 10.16
C GLN A 85 -3.45 -14.91 10.93
N ASP A 86 -4.23 -15.79 10.31
CA ASP A 86 -4.74 -17.00 10.94
C ASP A 86 -3.64 -18.03 11.24
N ARG A 87 -2.64 -18.17 10.36
CA ARG A 87 -1.47 -19.03 10.58
C ARG A 87 -0.59 -18.49 11.72
N ARG A 88 -0.37 -17.17 11.76
CA ARG A 88 0.37 -16.50 12.83
C ARG A 88 -0.32 -16.69 14.20
N ARG A 89 -1.65 -16.51 14.27
CA ARG A 89 -2.43 -16.70 15.50
C ARG A 89 -2.37 -18.12 16.04
N ARG A 90 -2.29 -19.12 15.16
CA ARG A 90 -2.15 -20.54 15.53
C ARG A 90 -0.72 -20.95 15.92
N GLY A 91 0.21 -20.00 16.02
CA GLY A 91 1.62 -20.25 16.35
C GLY A 91 2.43 -20.90 15.21
N GLY A 92 1.86 -20.98 14.00
CA GLY A 92 2.44 -21.75 12.89
C GLY A 92 3.45 -20.98 12.03
N GLN A 93 3.56 -19.66 12.18
CA GLN A 93 4.56 -18.85 11.48
C GLN A 93 5.02 -17.65 12.33
N PRO A 94 6.32 -17.50 12.59
CA PRO A 94 6.85 -16.24 13.13
C PRO A 94 6.61 -15.10 12.15
N ALA A 95 6.53 -13.86 12.67
CA ALA A 95 6.47 -12.69 11.81
C ALA A 95 7.73 -12.63 10.94
N ALA A 96 7.55 -12.64 9.61
CA ALA A 96 8.68 -12.46 8.70
C ALA A 96 9.20 -11.03 8.90
N ALA A 97 10.45 -10.89 9.35
CA ALA A 97 11.06 -9.59 9.65
C ALA A 97 10.97 -8.63 8.45
N ASP A 98 11.16 -9.15 7.24
CA ASP A 98 11.04 -8.38 6.00
C ASP A 98 9.61 -7.85 5.77
N LEU A 99 8.58 -8.63 6.10
CA LEU A 99 7.18 -8.20 5.97
C LEU A 99 6.86 -7.11 7.00
N GLN A 100 7.37 -7.25 8.23
CA GLN A 100 7.19 -6.23 9.27
C GLN A 100 7.88 -4.92 8.88
N ARG A 101 9.12 -4.99 8.41
CA ARG A 101 9.86 -3.80 7.93
C ARG A 101 9.11 -3.11 6.80
N LEU A 102 8.63 -3.87 5.82
CA LEU A 102 7.89 -3.32 4.69
C LEU A 102 6.58 -2.63 5.09
N LEU A 103 5.84 -3.20 6.05
CA LEU A 103 4.64 -2.57 6.59
C LEU A 103 4.95 -1.28 7.37
N GLN A 104 6.08 -1.23 8.08
CA GLN A 104 6.54 0.00 8.74
C GLN A 104 6.94 1.07 7.73
N GLU A 105 7.66 0.70 6.67
CA GLU A 105 8.00 1.61 5.56
C GLU A 105 6.74 2.17 4.89
N LEU A 106 5.74 1.33 4.63
CA LEU A 106 4.45 1.75 4.08
C LEU A 106 3.74 2.76 5.00
N GLY A 107 3.71 2.50 6.31
CA GLY A 107 3.16 3.43 7.29
C GLY A 107 3.85 4.80 7.25
N GLY A 108 5.18 4.81 7.23
CA GLY A 108 5.96 6.05 7.14
C GLY A 108 5.71 6.83 5.84
N LEU A 109 5.59 6.14 4.70
CA LEU A 109 5.25 6.77 3.42
C LEU A 109 3.86 7.41 3.44
N ILE A 110 2.87 6.73 4.03
CA ILE A 110 1.50 7.25 4.15
C ILE A 110 1.49 8.53 5.00
N GLU A 111 2.16 8.52 6.14
CA GLU A 111 2.28 9.71 7.01
C GLU A 111 2.96 10.87 6.26
N GLU A 112 4.04 10.60 5.54
CA GLU A 112 4.76 11.62 4.79
C GLU A 112 3.90 12.21 3.65
N ILE A 113 3.15 11.38 2.93
CA ILE A 113 2.20 11.84 1.91
C ILE A 113 1.15 12.76 2.55
N LEU A 114 0.55 12.36 3.67
CA LEU A 114 -0.47 13.16 4.36
C LEU A 114 0.06 14.54 4.77
N LEU A 115 1.30 14.63 5.24
CA LEU A 115 1.93 15.91 5.57
C LEU A 115 2.10 16.82 4.34
N VAL A 116 2.55 16.25 3.21
CA VAL A 116 2.71 17.00 1.96
C VAL A 116 1.36 17.43 1.37
N GLU A 117 0.34 16.58 1.47
CA GLU A 117 -1.03 16.92 1.04
C GLU A 117 -1.61 18.07 1.87
N ALA A 118 -1.45 18.04 3.19
CA ALA A 118 -1.89 19.13 4.05
C ALA A 118 -1.22 20.47 3.70
N GLU A 119 0.08 20.45 3.37
CA GLU A 119 0.79 21.64 2.88
C GLU A 119 0.27 22.11 1.51
N ASN A 120 -0.02 21.17 0.59
CA ASN A 120 -0.60 21.51 -0.71
C ASN A 120 -1.96 22.19 -0.56
N ASP A 121 -2.82 21.67 0.32
CA ASP A 121 -4.14 22.24 0.59
C ASP A 121 -4.02 23.64 1.20
N ARG A 122 -3.11 23.82 2.16
CA ARG A 122 -2.82 25.13 2.76
C ARG A 122 -2.39 26.16 1.70
N LEU A 123 -1.42 25.81 0.86
CA LEU A 123 -0.92 26.70 -0.20
C LEU A 123 -2.01 27.04 -1.22
N PHE A 124 -2.85 26.09 -1.58
CA PHE A 124 -3.94 26.30 -2.52
C PHE A 124 -4.99 27.26 -1.95
N LEU A 125 -5.33 27.13 -0.67
CA LEU A 125 -6.23 28.05 0.02
C LEU A 125 -5.64 29.46 0.12
N GLU A 126 -4.36 29.60 0.45
CA GLU A 126 -3.69 30.91 0.53
C GLU A 126 -3.72 31.66 -0.80
N LEU A 127 -3.47 30.97 -1.91
CA LEU A 127 -3.57 31.56 -3.26
C LEU A 127 -5.01 31.98 -3.60
N ALA A 128 -6.02 31.21 -3.16
CA ALA A 128 -7.42 31.56 -3.39
C ALA A 128 -7.85 32.81 -2.61
N HIS A 129 -7.30 33.05 -1.41
CA HIS A 129 -7.62 34.21 -0.58
C HIS A 129 -6.76 35.45 -0.89
N GLY A 130 -5.54 35.27 -1.40
CA GLY A 130 -4.64 36.37 -1.78
C GLY A 130 -4.87 36.96 -3.18
N ALA A 131 -5.80 36.38 -3.97
CA ALA A 131 -6.17 36.85 -5.30
C ALA A 131 -7.37 37.83 -5.30
N ALA A 132 -7.75 38.37 -4.13
CA ALA A 132 -8.81 39.36 -3.95
C ALA A 132 -8.26 40.80 -3.88
#